data_AF-A0A6L9KSC3-F1
#
_entry.id   AF-A0A6L9KSC3-F1
#
_cell.length_a   1.000
_cell.length_b   1.000
_cell.length_c   1.000
_cell.angle_alpha   90.00
_cell.angle_beta   90.00
_cell.angle_gamma   90.00
#
_symmetry.space_group_name_H-M   'P 1'
#
loop_
_entity.id
_entity.type
_entity.pdbx_description
1 polymer ?
#
loop_
_entity_poly.entity_id
_entity_poly.type
_entity_poly.pdbx_seq_one_letter_code
_entity_poly.pdbx_strand_id
1 'polypeptide(L)' 'MSSCATGHVTPEAIYPFDARGVAKRFRHAAVFGALDSLQPRAIV' A
#
# COMPACT_ATOMS: atom_id res chain seq x y z
N MET A 1 -11.06 8.69 -18.23
CA MET A 1 -10.14 8.79 -17.08
C MET A 1 -10.43 7.63 -16.15
N SER A 2 -9.67 6.53 -16.23
CA SER A 2 -9.58 5.48 -15.20
C SER A 2 -8.58 4.46 -15.72
N SER A 3 -7.31 4.64 -15.36
CA SER A 3 -6.32 3.59 -15.58
C SER A 3 -6.58 2.51 -14.54
N CYS A 4 -7.02 1.35 -15.01
CA CYS A 4 -6.94 0.09 -14.31
C CYS A 4 -5.54 -0.07 -13.69
N ALA A 5 -5.51 -0.55 -12.44
CA ALA A 5 -4.29 -0.80 -11.69
C ALA A 5 -3.51 -1.95 -12.35
N THR A 6 -2.61 -1.61 -13.28
CA THR A 6 -1.76 -2.58 -13.96
C THR A 6 -0.31 -2.38 -13.50
N GLY A 7 0.12 -3.29 -12.63
CA GLY A 7 1.48 -3.83 -12.59
C GLY A 7 2.61 -2.84 -12.44
N HIS A 8 2.90 -2.44 -11.20
CA HIS A 8 4.24 -2.01 -10.83
C HIS A 8 4.71 -3.02 -9.78
N VAL A 9 5.53 -3.99 -10.18
CA VAL A 9 6.21 -4.95 -9.31
C VAL A 9 7.69 -4.95 -9.70
N THR A 10 8.33 -3.80 -9.50
CA THR A 10 9.79 -3.73 -9.53
C THR A 10 10.27 -3.70 -8.07
N PRO A 11 11.36 -4.43 -7.73
CA PRO A 11 11.88 -4.47 -6.37
C PRO A 11 12.28 -3.09 -5.81
N GLU A 12 12.52 -2.11 -6.67
CA GLU A 12 12.95 -0.75 -6.34
C GLU A 12 11.80 0.27 -6.31
N ALA A 13 10.55 -0.19 -6.50
CA ALA A 13 9.40 0.70 -6.53
C ALA A 13 9.02 1.23 -5.14
N ILE A 14 8.86 2.55 -5.04
CA ILE A 14 8.26 3.20 -3.87
C ILE A 14 6.74 3.21 -4.07
N TYR A 15 6.00 2.55 -3.18
CA TYR A 15 4.53 2.50 -3.22
C TYR A 15 3.92 3.51 -2.25
N PRO A 16 3.38 4.64 -2.74
CA PRO A 16 2.73 5.61 -1.86
C PRO A 16 1.43 5.06 -1.31
N PHE A 17 1.28 5.10 0.01
CA PHE A 17 -0.01 4.84 0.69
C PHE A 17 -0.80 6.14 0.84
N ASP A 18 -2.02 6.18 0.30
CA ASP A 18 -2.91 7.33 0.39
C ASP A 18 -4.13 7.05 1.27
N ALA A 19 -4.16 7.65 2.46
CA ALA A 19 -5.24 7.46 3.43
C ALA A 19 -6.45 8.40 3.24
N ARG A 20 -6.49 9.24 2.18
CA ARG A 20 -7.53 10.28 2.02
C ARG A 20 -8.96 9.74 1.98
N GLY A 21 -9.18 8.53 1.48
CA GLY A 21 -10.49 7.85 1.44
C GLY A 21 -10.86 7.08 2.72
N VAL A 22 -9.96 7.01 3.71
CA VAL A 22 -10.15 6.20 4.92
C VAL A 22 -10.80 7.05 6.00
N ALA A 23 -11.96 6.60 6.52
CA ALA A 23 -12.62 7.28 7.62
C ALA A 23 -11.69 7.40 8.84
N LYS A 24 -11.80 8.49 9.61
CA LYS A 24 -10.89 8.83 10.72
C LYS A 24 -10.62 7.66 11.68
N ARG A 25 -11.66 6.90 12.03
CA ARG A 25 -11.59 5.76 12.95
C ARG A 25 -10.79 4.56 12.42
N PHE A 26 -10.58 4.46 11.11
CA PHE A 26 -9.87 3.34 10.48
C PHE A 26 -8.47 3.70 10.00
N ARG A 27 -8.03 4.98 10.12
CA ARG A 27 -6.72 5.41 9.62
C ARG A 27 -5.55 4.64 10.26
N HIS A 28 -5.63 4.34 11.56
CA HIS A 28 -4.62 3.51 12.22
C HIS A 28 -4.57 2.11 11.62
N ALA A 29 -5.73 1.45 11.51
CA ALA A 29 -5.83 0.11 10.93
C ALA A 29 -5.37 0.06 9.47
N ALA A 30 -5.65 1.10 8.67
CA ALA A 30 -5.29 1.14 7.26
C ALA A 30 -3.78 1.33 7.05
N VAL A 31 -3.10 2.13 7.88
CA VAL A 31 -1.63 2.27 7.82
C VAL A 31 -0.95 0.96 8.22
N PHE A 32 -1.32 0.37 9.35
CA PHE A 32 -0.71 -0.88 9.81
C PHE A 32 -1.04 -2.06 8.88
N GLY A 33 -2.29 -2.13 8.39
CA GLY A 33 -2.69 -3.15 7.41
C GLY A 33 -1.95 -3.01 6.08
N ALA A 34 -1.63 -1.78 5.64
CA ALA A 34 -0.81 -1.56 4.45
C ALA A 34 0.63 -2.05 4.64
N LEU A 35 1.24 -1.79 5.80
CA LEU A 35 2.59 -2.30 6.14
C LEU A 35 2.62 -3.84 6.18
N ASP A 36 1.60 -4.47 6.74
CA ASP A 36 1.48 -5.92 6.82
C ASP A 36 1.21 -6.57 5.44
N SER A 37 0.49 -5.87 4.56
CA SER A 37 0.18 -6.32 3.20
C SER A 37 1.35 -6.21 2.23
N LEU A 38 2.35 -5.38 2.54
CA LEU A 38 3.64 -5.37 1.84
C LEU A 38 4.37 -6.65 2.24
N GLN A 39 4.22 -7.73 1.46
CA GLN A 39 4.89 -8.98 1.74
C GLN A 39 6.40 -8.76 1.96
N PRO A 40 6.97 -9.09 3.14
CA PRO A 40 8.41 -9.13 3.28
C PRO A 40 8.90 -10.38 2.54
N ARG A 41 9.34 -10.21 1.29
CA ARG A 41 10.13 -11.24 0.57
C ARG A 41 11.57 -10.80 0.34
N ALA A 42 12.08 -9.96 1.22
CA ALA A 42 13.49 -9.63 1.37
C ALA A 42 13.57 -9.20 2.84
N ILE A 43 14.31 -9.81 3.76
CA ILE A 43 15.67 -10.33 3.70
C ILE A 43 15.77 -11.30 4.90
N VAL A 44 15.90 -12.61 4.66
CA VAL A 44 16.65 -13.65 5.43
C VAL A 44 16.52 -14.98 4.71
#